data_AF-A0A800C5D4-F1
#
_entry.id   AF-A0A800C5D4-F1
#
_cell.length_a   1.000
_cell.length_b   1.000
_cell.length_c   1.000
_cell.angle_alpha   90.00
_cell.angle_beta   90.00
_cell.angle_gamma   90.00
#
_symmetry.space_group_name_H-M   'P 1'
#
loop_
_entity.id
_entity.type
_entity.pdbx_description
1 polymer ?
#
loop_
_entity_poly.entity_id
_entity_poly.type
_entity_poly.pdbx_seq_one_letter_code
_entity_poly.pdbx_strand_id
1 'polypeptide(L)'
;MQSSRLQSLVEYLLDNLFDIVTILVAGYLVIRHQVQPFGPNDIAELATWILAVLGLIAVSGLWDRNRRLRRIEKLSEESRDLVLRRLSGKVRAGDFFQSGRQLSDQTFASATTIFLSGVTLSGTTREYAHILGQRLVAGASIRIIIVEPVDSVLQDIVL
;
A
#
# COMPACT_ATOMS: atom_id res chain seq x y z
N MET A 1 -16.49 12.47 5.44
CA MET A 1 -16.61 11.03 5.08
C MET A 1 -17.01 10.76 3.61
N GLN A 2 -17.03 11.74 2.69
CA GLN A 2 -17.41 11.53 1.28
C GLN A 2 -16.23 11.45 0.28
N SER A 3 -15.00 11.76 0.71
CA SER A 3 -13.82 11.81 -0.17
C SER A 3 -13.31 10.43 -0.60
N SER A 4 -13.56 9.37 0.16
CA SER A 4 -13.00 8.04 -0.14
C SER A 4 -13.62 7.36 -1.37
N ARG A 5 -14.93 7.56 -1.61
CA ARG A 5 -15.63 6.90 -2.73
C ARG A 5 -15.27 7.50 -4.08
N LEU A 6 -15.15 8.84 -4.17
CA LEU A 6 -14.72 9.51 -5.40
C LEU A 6 -13.28 9.16 -5.74
N GLN A 7 -12.41 9.10 -4.73
CA GLN A 7 -11.01 8.74 -4.94
C GLN A 7 -10.85 7.30 -5.43
N SER A 8 -11.60 6.34 -4.86
CA SER A 8 -11.58 4.96 -5.35
C SER A 8 -12.14 4.82 -6.76
N LEU A 9 -13.13 5.63 -7.13
CA LEU A 9 -13.75 5.60 -8.46
C LEU A 9 -12.83 6.22 -9.51
N VAL A 10 -12.11 7.29 -9.15
CA VAL A 10 -11.07 7.90 -9.98
C VAL A 10 -9.88 6.96 -10.15
N GLU A 11 -9.42 6.29 -9.09
CA GLU A 11 -8.38 5.26 -9.21
C GLU A 11 -8.81 4.11 -10.10
N TYR A 12 -10.04 3.62 -9.96
CA TYR A 12 -10.59 2.59 -10.82
C TYR A 12 -10.68 3.04 -12.29
N LEU A 13 -11.11 4.27 -12.55
CA LEU A 13 -11.15 4.88 -13.88
C LEU A 13 -9.76 5.03 -14.50
N LEU A 14 -8.77 5.44 -13.72
CA LEU A 14 -7.39 5.59 -14.19
C LEU A 14 -6.73 4.24 -14.46
N ASP A 15 -7.01 3.23 -13.62
CA ASP A 15 -6.45 1.89 -13.80
C ASP A 15 -7.08 1.16 -14.99
N ASN A 16 -8.34 1.47 -15.35
CA ASN A 16 -9.04 0.89 -16.50
C ASN A 16 -9.21 1.90 -17.67
N LEU A 17 -8.43 2.98 -17.69
CA LEU A 17 -8.58 4.08 -18.65
C LEU A 17 -8.56 3.58 -20.10
N PHE A 18 -7.61 2.70 -20.41
CA PHE A 18 -7.45 2.15 -21.77
C PHE A 18 -8.63 1.27 -22.18
N ASP A 19 -9.17 0.47 -21.26
CA ASP A 19 -10.33 -0.40 -21.54
C ASP A 19 -11.58 0.44 -21.78
N ILE A 20 -11.80 1.48 -20.96
CA ILE A 20 -12.93 2.40 -21.10
C ILE A 20 -12.86 3.15 -22.43
N VAL A 21 -11.68 3.66 -22.80
CA VAL A 21 -11.48 4.32 -24.09
C VAL A 21 -11.75 3.34 -25.25
N THR A 22 -11.30 2.09 -25.14
CA THR A 22 -11.54 1.07 -26.17
C THR A 22 -13.03 0.76 -26.32
N ILE A 23 -13.75 0.61 -25.20
CA ILE A 23 -15.21 0.39 -25.20
C ILE A 23 -15.95 1.59 -25.80
N LEU A 24 -15.53 2.82 -25.47
CA LEU A 24 -16.11 4.03 -26.04
C LEU A 24 -15.89 4.13 -27.55
N VAL A 25 -14.68 3.83 -28.03
CA VAL A 25 -14.35 3.83 -29.46
C VAL A 25 -15.16 2.76 -30.20
N ALA A 26 -15.26 1.54 -29.64
CA ALA A 26 -16.06 0.47 -30.21
C ALA A 26 -17.57 0.83 -30.24
N GLY A 27 -18.09 1.37 -29.14
CA GLY A 27 -19.48 1.83 -29.05
C GLY A 27 -19.79 2.95 -30.05
N TYR A 28 -18.89 3.92 -30.18
CA TYR A 28 -19.00 4.99 -31.18
C TYR A 28 -19.06 4.44 -32.60
N LEU A 29 -18.17 3.49 -32.94
CA LEU A 29 -18.16 2.86 -34.27
C LEU A 29 -19.46 2.10 -34.55
N VAL A 30 -20.01 1.38 -33.57
CA VAL A 30 -21.28 0.66 -33.73
C VAL A 30 -22.46 1.62 -33.92
N ILE A 31 -22.55 2.68 -33.11
CA ILE A 31 -23.62 3.69 -33.24
C ILE A 31 -23.52 4.39 -34.59
N ARG A 32 -22.31 4.78 -34.98
CA ARG A 32 -22.07 5.43 -36.28
C ARG A 32 -22.46 4.51 -37.44
N HIS A 33 -22.09 3.22 -37.37
CA HIS A 33 -22.43 2.25 -38.40
C HIS A 33 -23.93 2.07 -38.60
N GLN A 34 -24.73 2.19 -37.53
CA GLN A 34 -26.20 2.14 -37.63
C GLN A 34 -26.79 3.37 -38.34
N VAL A 35 -26.13 4.53 -38.26
CA VAL A 35 -26.61 5.79 -38.87
C VAL A 35 -26.08 5.96 -40.30
N GLN A 36 -24.85 5.52 -40.58
CA GLN A 36 -24.23 5.51 -41.89
C GLN A 36 -23.45 4.20 -42.09
N PRO A 37 -23.98 3.24 -42.86
CA PRO A 37 -23.26 2.01 -43.15
C PRO A 37 -22.05 2.31 -44.03
N PHE A 38 -20.92 1.66 -43.74
CA PHE A 38 -19.67 1.83 -44.48
C PHE A 38 -19.86 1.40 -45.94
N GLY A 39 -19.60 2.31 -46.87
CA GLY A 39 -19.59 2.03 -48.30
C GLY A 39 -18.24 1.50 -48.78
N PRO A 40 -18.14 1.05 -50.04
CA PRO A 40 -16.90 0.55 -50.63
C PRO A 40 -15.76 1.58 -50.72
N ASN A 41 -16.03 2.87 -50.49
CA ASN A 41 -15.04 3.96 -50.52
C ASN A 41 -14.47 4.33 -49.13
N ASP A 42 -14.95 3.71 -48.03
CA ASP A 42 -14.57 4.10 -46.66
C ASP A 42 -13.42 3.26 -46.08
N ILE A 43 -12.67 2.56 -46.93
CA ILE A 43 -11.56 1.67 -46.55
C ILE A 43 -10.48 2.43 -45.76
N ALA A 44 -10.17 3.66 -46.17
CA ALA A 44 -9.18 4.51 -45.50
C ALA A 44 -9.60 4.88 -44.07
N GLU A 45 -10.89 5.11 -43.87
CA GLU A 45 -11.42 5.47 -42.56
C GLU A 45 -11.44 4.26 -41.62
N LEU A 46 -11.88 3.09 -42.11
CA LEU A 46 -11.80 1.82 -41.38
C LEU A 46 -10.35 1.49 -40.99
N ALA A 47 -9.40 1.65 -41.92
CA ALA A 47 -7.99 1.42 -41.64
C ALA A 47 -7.45 2.34 -40.54
N THR A 48 -7.88 3.61 -40.54
CA THR A 48 -7.48 4.58 -39.51
C THR A 48 -8.00 4.19 -38.13
N TRP A 49 -9.25 3.74 -38.03
CA TRP A 49 -9.82 3.25 -36.77
C TRP A 49 -9.16 1.97 -36.27
N ILE A 50 -8.87 1.03 -37.17
CA ILE A 50 -8.12 -0.19 -36.83
C ILE A 50 -6.73 0.16 -36.33
N LEU A 51 -6.00 1.05 -37.00
CA LEU A 51 -4.69 1.52 -36.57
C LEU A 51 -4.74 2.26 -35.22
N ALA A 52 -5.78 3.06 -34.99
CA ALA A 52 -5.98 3.75 -33.72
C ALA A 52 -6.19 2.77 -32.57
N VAL A 53 -7.03 1.74 -32.76
CA VAL A 53 -7.26 0.69 -31.76
C VAL A 53 -5.99 -0.13 -31.51
N LEU A 54 -5.27 -0.51 -32.56
CA LEU A 54 -3.99 -1.22 -32.43
C LEU A 54 -2.94 -0.38 -31.67
N GLY A 55 -2.85 0.91 -31.97
CA GLY A 55 -1.99 1.84 -31.25
C GLY A 55 -2.36 1.95 -29.76
N LEU A 56 -3.65 2.05 -29.46
CA LEU A 56 -4.15 2.11 -28.08
C LEU A 56 -3.80 0.84 -27.29
N ILE A 57 -3.99 -0.34 -27.90
CA ILE A 57 -3.64 -1.64 -27.28
C ILE A 57 -2.12 -1.73 -27.04
N ALA A 58 -1.30 -1.30 -28.00
CA ALA A 58 0.15 -1.32 -27.86
C ALA A 58 0.63 -0.43 -26.70
N VAL A 59 0.08 0.78 -26.57
CA VAL A 59 0.40 1.70 -25.46
C VAL A 59 -0.09 1.15 -24.12
N SER A 60 -1.30 0.59 -24.07
CA SER A 60 -1.86 -0.06 -22.88
C SER A 60 -0.97 -1.19 -22.38
N GLY A 61 -0.51 -2.06 -23.29
CA GLY A 61 0.40 -3.16 -22.95
C GLY A 61 1.75 -2.68 -22.42
N LEU A 62 2.28 -1.57 -22.94
CA LEU A 62 3.53 -0.97 -22.45
C LEU A 62 3.36 -0.37 -21.04
N TRP A 63 2.22 0.29 -20.81
CA TRP A 63 1.88 0.90 -19.52
C TRP A 63 1.72 -0.15 -18.42
N ASP A 64 0.97 -1.22 -18.67
CA ASP A 64 0.76 -2.31 -17.70
C ASP A 64 2.11 -2.99 -17.36
N ARG A 65 2.95 -3.26 -18.37
CA ARG A 65 4.32 -3.79 -18.14
C ARG A 65 5.16 -2.86 -17.25
N ASN A 66 5.17 -1.56 -17.51
CA ASN A 66 5.91 -0.60 -16.70
C ASN A 66 5.40 -0.54 -15.26
N ARG A 67 4.07 -0.59 -15.06
CA ARG A 67 3.48 -0.59 -13.72
C ARG A 67 3.78 -1.88 -12.96
N ARG A 68 3.80 -3.03 -13.63
CA ARG A 68 4.24 -4.32 -13.07
C ARG A 68 5.71 -4.29 -12.67
N LEU A 69 6.59 -3.72 -13.51
CA LEU A 69 8.02 -3.58 -13.21
C LEU A 69 8.25 -2.77 -11.93
N ARG A 70 7.59 -1.63 -11.77
CA ARG A 70 7.69 -0.81 -10.54
C ARG A 70 7.19 -1.56 -9.30
N ARG A 71 6.14 -2.38 -9.44
CA ARG A 71 5.64 -3.21 -8.33
C ARG A 71 6.68 -4.27 -7.93
N ILE A 72 7.32 -4.90 -8.91
CA ILE A 72 8.38 -5.90 -8.67
C ILE A 72 9.60 -5.25 -8.04
N GLU A 73 10.00 -4.07 -8.49
CA GLU A 73 11.10 -3.30 -7.94
C GLU A 73 10.87 -2.98 -6.45
N LYS A 74 9.67 -2.50 -6.11
CA LYS A 74 9.29 -2.24 -4.71
C LYS A 74 9.32 -3.51 -3.84
N LEU A 75 8.77 -4.62 -4.33
CA LEU A 75 8.81 -5.91 -3.61
C LEU A 75 10.25 -6.44 -3.45
N SER A 76 11.09 -6.22 -4.45
CA SER A 76 12.50 -6.59 -4.42
C SER A 76 13.28 -5.73 -3.43
N GLU A 77 12.99 -4.43 -3.36
CA GLU A 77 13.57 -3.53 -2.35
C GLU A 77 13.14 -3.92 -0.93
N GLU A 78 11.85 -4.18 -0.72
CA GLU A 78 11.34 -4.65 0.58
C GLU A 78 11.99 -5.99 0.98
N SER A 79 12.10 -6.93 0.05
CA SER A 79 12.75 -8.23 0.29
C SER A 79 14.24 -8.06 0.59
N ARG A 80 14.93 -7.19 -0.15
CA ARG A 80 16.34 -6.88 0.08
C ARG A 80 16.54 -6.24 1.45
N ASP A 81 15.67 -5.30 1.84
CA ASP A 81 15.72 -4.67 3.16
C ASP A 81 15.44 -5.69 4.28
N LEU A 82 14.49 -6.60 4.10
CA LEU A 82 14.25 -7.72 5.04
C LEU A 82 15.46 -8.66 5.18
N VAL A 83 16.12 -9.00 4.07
CA VAL A 83 17.33 -9.83 4.08
C VAL A 83 18.49 -9.09 4.76
N LEU A 84 18.68 -7.81 4.45
CA LEU A 84 19.69 -6.97 5.10
C LEU A 84 19.41 -6.81 6.60
N ARG A 85 18.15 -6.67 7.03
CA ARG A 85 17.76 -6.68 8.45
C ARG A 85 18.13 -8.00 9.13
N ARG A 86 17.84 -9.14 8.49
CA ARG A 86 18.13 -10.47 9.05
C ARG A 86 19.63 -10.77 9.12
N LEU A 87 20.41 -10.32 8.14
CA LEU A 87 21.86 -10.53 8.10
C LEU A 87 22.64 -9.55 9.00
N SER A 88 22.20 -8.29 9.09
CA SER A 88 22.92 -7.28 9.87
C SER A 88 22.63 -7.35 11.38
N GLY A 89 21.51 -7.96 11.78
CA GLY A 89 21.04 -7.95 13.18
C GLY A 89 20.73 -6.56 13.73
N LYS A 90 20.80 -5.52 12.89
CA LYS A 90 20.57 -4.12 13.26
C LYS A 90 19.15 -3.73 12.88
N VAL A 91 18.35 -3.40 13.90
CA VAL A 91 16.99 -2.89 13.75
C VAL A 91 17.06 -1.36 13.59
N ARG A 92 16.29 -0.78 12.65
CA ARG A 92 16.28 0.67 12.43
C ARG A 92 15.56 1.36 13.58
N ALA A 93 16.01 2.56 13.98
CA ALA A 93 15.35 3.34 15.03
C ALA A 93 13.86 3.62 14.73
N GLY A 94 13.50 3.82 13.46
CA GLY A 94 12.10 4.02 13.04
C GLY A 94 11.19 2.81 13.24
N ASP A 95 11.74 1.60 13.42
CA ASP A 95 10.94 0.43 13.80
C ASP A 95 10.62 0.43 15.32
N PHE A 96 11.40 1.14 16.14
CA PHE A 96 11.15 1.31 17.57
C PHE A 96 10.20 2.47 17.87
N PHE A 97 10.22 3.51 17.05
CA PHE A 97 9.40 4.71 17.23
C PHE A 97 8.29 4.78 16.17
N GLN A 98 7.29 3.89 16.26
CA GLN A 98 6.07 4.00 15.46
C GLN A 98 5.00 4.76 16.26
N SER A 99 4.73 6.00 15.89
CA SER A 99 3.65 6.80 16.47
C SER A 99 2.28 6.25 16.02
N GLY A 100 1.41 5.93 16.98
CA GLY A 100 -0.01 5.68 16.73
C GLY A 100 -0.41 4.28 16.22
N ARG A 101 0.50 3.30 16.19
CA ARG A 101 0.12 1.91 15.87
C ARG A 101 -0.34 1.17 17.14
N GLN A 102 -1.63 0.89 17.25
CA GLN A 102 -2.13 -0.06 18.24
C GLN A 102 -1.54 -1.44 17.93
N LEU A 103 -0.91 -2.05 18.93
CA LEU A 103 -0.34 -3.39 18.79
C LEU A 103 -1.50 -4.39 18.81
N SER A 104 -1.63 -5.20 17.77
CA SER A 104 -2.66 -6.23 17.68
C SER A 104 -2.39 -7.34 18.70
N ASP A 105 -3.45 -7.92 19.27
CA ASP A 105 -3.40 -9.09 20.15
C ASP A 105 -2.58 -10.24 19.53
N GLN A 106 -2.63 -10.38 18.20
CA GLN A 106 -1.86 -11.39 17.46
C GLN A 106 -0.35 -11.18 17.57
N THR A 107 0.10 -9.92 17.71
CA THR A 107 1.52 -9.58 17.88
C THR A 107 2.04 -10.07 19.23
N PHE A 108 1.21 -10.04 20.27
CA PHE A 108 1.58 -10.55 21.60
C PHE A 108 1.41 -12.06 21.73
N ALA A 109 0.47 -12.66 21.00
CA ALA A 109 0.14 -14.08 21.09
C ALA A 109 1.34 -15.02 20.87
N SER A 110 2.30 -14.64 20.03
CA SER A 110 3.50 -15.42 19.73
C SER A 110 4.76 -14.96 20.47
N ALA A 111 4.69 -13.86 21.24
CA ALA A 111 5.87 -13.26 21.87
C ALA A 111 6.34 -14.07 23.09
N THR A 112 7.57 -14.58 23.06
CA THR A 112 8.23 -15.26 24.19
C THR A 112 8.92 -14.29 25.15
N THR A 113 9.35 -13.14 24.63
CA THR A 113 9.95 -12.06 25.42
C THR A 113 9.30 -10.75 25.02
N ILE A 114 8.84 -9.97 26.01
CA ILE A 114 8.17 -8.69 25.81
C ILE A 114 8.97 -7.63 26.56
N PHE A 115 9.42 -6.59 25.84
CA PHE A 115 10.09 -5.44 26.43
C PHE A 115 9.15 -4.23 26.36
N LEU A 116 8.84 -3.64 27.50
CA LEU A 116 8.09 -2.39 27.60
C LEU A 116 9.07 -1.30 28.03
N SER A 117 9.20 -0.24 27.24
CA SER A 117 10.07 0.89 27.55
C SER A 117 9.30 2.20 27.43
N GLY A 118 9.44 3.09 28.41
CA GLY A 118 8.81 4.40 28.36
C GLY A 118 9.05 5.24 29.62
N VAL A 119 8.74 6.54 29.52
CA VAL A 119 8.78 7.48 30.65
C VAL A 119 7.63 7.22 31.62
N THR A 120 6.42 7.06 31.09
CA THR A 120 5.25 6.59 31.84
C THR A 120 4.59 5.46 31.07
N LEU A 121 4.28 4.36 31.76
CA LEU A 121 3.73 3.14 31.16
C LEU A 121 2.30 2.84 31.65
N SER A 122 1.72 3.71 32.49
CA SER A 122 0.43 3.45 33.14
C SER A 122 -0.73 3.23 32.16
N GLY A 123 -0.73 3.94 31.02
CA GLY A 123 -1.72 3.73 29.96
C GLY A 123 -1.53 2.37 29.28
N THR A 124 -0.31 2.11 28.80
CA THR A 124 0.05 0.88 28.09
C THR A 124 -0.13 -0.37 28.95
N THR A 125 0.26 -0.34 30.23
CA THR A 125 0.08 -1.49 31.13
C THR A 125 -1.39 -1.76 31.40
N ARG A 126 -2.23 -0.73 31.52
CA ARG A 126 -3.68 -0.90 31.72
C ARG A 126 -4.37 -1.44 30.48
N GLU A 127 -4.01 -0.92 29.30
CA GLU A 127 -4.59 -1.33 28.01
C GLU A 127 -4.27 -2.79 27.70
N TYR A 128 -3.01 -3.21 27.90
CA TYR A 128 -2.56 -4.57 27.55
C TYR A 128 -2.48 -5.53 28.76
N ALA A 129 -3.00 -5.15 29.93
CA ALA A 129 -2.89 -5.93 31.18
C ALA A 129 -3.30 -7.39 31.02
N HIS A 130 -4.44 -7.61 30.37
CA HIS A 130 -5.02 -8.94 30.18
C HIS A 130 -4.11 -9.84 29.32
N ILE A 131 -3.63 -9.32 28.19
CA ILE A 131 -2.80 -10.06 27.23
C ILE A 131 -1.41 -10.33 27.82
N LEU A 132 -0.81 -9.33 28.49
CA LEU A 132 0.45 -9.50 29.21
C LEU A 132 0.31 -10.57 30.30
N GLY A 133 -0.79 -10.57 31.05
CA GLY A 133 -1.09 -11.61 32.04
C GLY A 133 -1.17 -13.01 31.44
N GLN A 134 -1.89 -13.18 30.33
CA GLN A 134 -1.99 -14.46 29.62
C GLN A 134 -0.62 -14.95 29.14
N ARG A 135 0.22 -14.06 28.59
CA ARG A 135 1.56 -14.41 28.13
C ARG A 135 2.50 -14.75 29.28
N LEU A 136 2.39 -14.06 30.41
CA LEU A 136 3.17 -14.36 31.61
C LEU A 136 2.86 -15.77 32.13
N VAL A 137 1.58 -16.15 32.18
CA VAL A 137 1.15 -17.51 32.54
C VAL A 137 1.65 -18.55 31.54
N ALA A 138 1.68 -18.21 30.25
CA ALA A 138 2.25 -19.06 29.20
C ALA A 138 3.79 -19.14 29.22
N GLY A 139 4.46 -18.53 30.21
CA GLY A 139 5.91 -18.59 30.38
C GLY A 139 6.70 -17.53 29.63
N ALA A 140 6.06 -16.49 29.11
CA ALA A 140 6.76 -15.37 28.49
C ALA A 140 7.49 -14.50 29.52
N SER A 141 8.68 -14.02 29.18
CA SER A 141 9.44 -13.07 30.01
C SER A 141 9.04 -11.64 29.67
N ILE A 142 8.51 -10.92 30.65
CA ILE A 142 8.15 -9.50 30.50
C ILE A 142 9.19 -8.65 31.23
N ARG A 143 9.83 -7.72 30.51
CA ARG A 143 10.84 -6.80 31.03
C ARG A 143 10.37 -5.38 30.86
N ILE A 144 10.37 -4.61 31.95
CA ILE A 144 9.93 -3.22 31.97
C ILE A 144 11.15 -2.33 32.20
N ILE A 145 11.33 -1.36 31.31
CA ILE A 145 12.39 -0.35 31.35
C ILE A 145 11.70 0.99 31.53
N ILE A 146 11.92 1.63 32.68
CA ILE A 146 11.45 2.98 32.93
C ILE A 146 12.58 3.93 32.55
N VAL A 147 12.30 4.81 31.58
CA VAL A 147 13.26 5.82 31.14
C VAL A 147 13.05 7.06 31.99
N GLU A 148 14.00 7.37 32.86
CA GLU A 148 14.01 8.64 33.59
C GLU A 148 14.39 9.76 32.62
N PRO A 149 13.50 10.74 32.36
CA PRO A 149 13.83 11.84 31.48
C PRO A 149 14.76 12.81 32.21
N VAL A 150 15.93 13.07 31.63
CA VAL A 150 16.75 14.21 32.04
C VAL A 150 16.19 15.44 31.33
N ASP A 151 15.80 16.46 32.10
CA ASP A 151 15.03 17.65 31.66
C ASP A 151 15.60 18.35 30.41
N SER A 152 16.90 18.19 30.12
CA SER A 152 17.56 18.81 28.97
C SER A 152 17.12 18.25 27.61
N VAL A 153 16.58 17.03 27.53
CA VAL A 153 16.26 16.38 26.23
C VAL A 153 14.80 16.60 25.80
N LEU A 154 13.89 16.86 26.75
CA LEU A 154 12.48 17.06 26.45
C LEU A 154 12.17 18.46 25.88
N GLN A 155 13.03 19.45 26.09
CA GLN A 155 12.86 20.79 25.54
C GLN A 155 13.11 20.85 24.02
N ASP A 156 13.95 19.96 23.47
CA ASP A 156 14.31 19.95 22.04
C ASP A 156 13.33 19.17 21.16
N ILE A 157 12.39 18.41 21.73
CA ILE A 157 11.44 17.56 20.98
C ILE A 157 10.09 18.28 20.76
N VAL A 158 9.87 19.43 21.40
CA VAL A 158 8.68 20.28 21.23
C VAL A 158 9.01 21.51 20.38
N LEU A 159 9.37 21.31 19.12
CA LEU A 159 9.34 22.35 18.07
C LEU A 159 8.92 21.74 16.72
#